data_AF-A0A553Z3N6-F1
#
_entry.id   AF-A0A553Z3N6-F1
#
_cell.length_a   1.000
_cell.length_b   1.000
_cell.length_c   1.000
_cell.angle_alpha   90.00
_cell.angle_beta   90.00
_cell.angle_gamma   90.00
#
_symmetry.space_group_name_H-M   'P 1'
#
loop_
_entity.id
_entity.type
_entity.pdbx_description
1 polymer ?
#
loop_
_entity_poly.entity_id
_entity_poly.type
_entity_poly.pdbx_seq_one_letter_code
_entity_poly.pdbx_strand_id
1 'polypeptide(L)'
;MIVPCSETALANAVNGANAAGGGDLILAPFCTYTLTSAHGAEGAGGPAGLPNITTPITMTGLATEITRARTAPAFRIIEVDGPSQHPDDSGQLTLTTVTISNGDAGIGVGGGIANLGGSVTVTAGGVRGSHASFGGGIYSDTALTMTGSSVTGNTATSDGGGIFKNAGSVTLLATNVSGNSPNNCAAKPPLTSPC
;
A
#
# COMPACT_ATOMS: atom_id res chain seq x y z
N MET A 1 7.81 -2.16 18.46
CA MET A 1 7.05 -1.24 19.33
C MET A 1 5.56 -1.55 19.20
N ILE A 2 4.77 -1.54 20.28
CA ILE A 2 3.30 -1.68 20.18
C ILE A 2 2.69 -0.33 19.80
N VAL A 3 1.82 -0.32 18.80
CA VAL A 3 1.13 0.87 18.28
C VAL A 3 -0.32 0.87 18.79
N PRO A 4 -0.73 1.81 19.65
CA PRO A 4 -2.13 1.95 20.08
C PRO A 4 -3.10 2.13 18.91
N CYS A 5 -4.35 1.67 19.06
CA CYS A 5 -5.39 1.72 18.02
C CYS A 5 -5.91 3.14 17.78
N SER A 6 -5.13 3.99 17.10
CA SER A 6 -5.54 5.33 16.67
C SER A 6 -4.73 5.80 15.46
N GLU A 7 -5.31 6.66 14.64
CA GLU A 7 -4.64 7.30 13.49
C GLU A 7 -3.33 7.99 13.91
N THR A 8 -3.39 8.89 14.90
CA THR A 8 -2.21 9.64 15.36
C THR A 8 -1.10 8.72 15.87
N ALA A 9 -1.42 7.66 16.61
CA ALA A 9 -0.41 6.73 17.10
C ALA A 9 0.26 5.96 15.95
N LEU A 10 -0.50 5.56 14.93
CA LEU A 10 0.04 4.89 13.76
C LEU A 10 0.94 5.81 12.93
N ALA A 11 0.48 7.03 12.63
CA ALA A 11 1.28 8.02 11.90
C ALA A 11 2.58 8.36 12.64
N ASN A 12 2.51 8.57 13.97
CA ASN A 12 3.69 8.83 14.79
C ASN A 12 4.66 7.64 14.83
N ALA A 13 4.14 6.40 14.87
CA ALA A 13 4.97 5.21 14.86
C ALA A 13 5.73 5.05 13.53
N VAL A 14 5.08 5.34 12.40
CA VAL A 14 5.73 5.34 11.08
C VAL A 14 6.83 6.41 11.00
N ASN A 15 6.52 7.65 11.42
CA ASN A 15 7.52 8.72 11.47
C ASN A 15 8.71 8.36 12.37
N GLY A 16 8.43 7.78 13.54
CA GLY A 16 9.47 7.32 14.47
C GLY A 16 10.35 6.23 13.88
N ALA A 17 9.77 5.28 13.15
CA ALA A 17 10.53 4.23 12.46
C ALA A 17 11.40 4.82 11.33
N ASN A 18 10.85 5.71 10.50
CA ASN A 18 11.62 6.41 9.48
C ASN A 18 12.80 7.20 10.07
N ALA A 19 12.57 7.96 11.14
CA ALA A 19 13.63 8.72 11.81
C ALA A 19 14.72 7.82 12.44
N ALA A 20 14.37 6.58 12.79
CA ALA A 20 15.30 5.61 13.35
C ALA A 20 16.07 4.79 12.29
N GLY A 21 15.80 5.00 11.00
CA GLY A 21 16.37 4.21 9.90
C GLY A 21 15.64 2.87 9.66
N GLY A 22 14.44 2.71 10.22
CA GLY A 22 13.60 1.53 10.09
C GLY A 22 13.00 1.08 11.43
N GLY A 23 12.09 0.10 11.40
CA GLY A 23 11.57 -0.49 12.63
C GLY A 23 10.41 -1.47 12.48
N ASP A 24 10.20 -2.23 13.56
CA ASP A 24 9.10 -3.19 13.67
C ASP A 24 7.94 -2.60 14.50
N LEU A 25 6.79 -2.46 13.85
CA LEU A 25 5.54 -1.97 14.41
C LEU A 25 4.60 -3.14 14.66
N ILE A 26 4.26 -3.36 15.92
CA ILE A 26 3.25 -4.33 16.34
C ILE A 26 1.94 -3.56 16.46
N LEU A 27 1.05 -3.76 15.50
CA LEU A 27 -0.24 -3.09 15.48
C LEU A 27 -1.20 -3.74 16.48
N ALA A 28 -2.13 -2.93 16.99
CA ALA A 28 -3.15 -3.41 17.91
C ALA A 28 -3.96 -4.56 17.26
N PRO A 29 -4.13 -5.70 17.95
CA PRO A 29 -4.90 -6.81 17.43
C PRO A 29 -6.39 -6.44 17.35
N PHE A 30 -7.09 -6.95 16.33
CA PHE A 30 -8.51 -6.72 16.04
C PHE A 30 -8.88 -5.23 15.89
N CYS A 31 -7.89 -4.37 15.61
CA CYS A 31 -8.07 -2.94 15.46
C CYS A 31 -8.33 -2.54 14.01
N THR A 32 -9.20 -1.55 13.83
CA THR A 32 -9.33 -0.79 12.58
C THR A 32 -8.75 0.62 12.79
N TYR A 33 -7.58 0.87 12.22
CA TYR A 33 -6.98 2.19 12.11
C TYR A 33 -7.69 2.97 11.01
N THR A 34 -8.59 3.86 11.40
CA THR A 34 -9.34 4.71 10.47
C THR A 34 -8.61 6.02 10.26
N LEU A 35 -8.11 6.24 9.04
CA LEU A 35 -7.38 7.45 8.64
C LEU A 35 -8.37 8.50 8.15
N THR A 36 -8.28 9.71 8.70
CA THR A 36 -9.19 10.83 8.40
C THR A 36 -8.50 11.97 7.66
N SER A 37 -7.16 12.01 7.69
CA SER A 37 -6.34 12.97 6.94
C SER A 37 -5.13 12.30 6.28
N ALA A 38 -4.50 12.99 5.34
CA ALA A 38 -3.21 12.60 4.80
C ALA A 38 -2.08 12.99 5.77
N HIS A 39 -1.04 12.16 5.85
CA HIS A 39 0.16 12.35 6.68
C HIS A 39 1.47 12.22 5.87
N GLY A 40 1.40 11.78 4.61
CA GLY A 40 2.52 11.73 3.66
C GLY A 40 2.53 12.92 2.69
N ALA A 41 3.73 13.29 2.21
CA ALA A 41 3.94 14.48 1.38
C ALA A 41 3.37 14.34 -0.04
N GLU A 42 2.98 15.46 -0.65
CA GLU A 42 2.42 15.56 -2.01
C GLU A 42 3.50 15.41 -3.12
N GLY A 43 4.25 14.31 -3.10
CA GLY A 43 5.22 13.96 -4.16
C GLY A 43 4.55 13.53 -5.47
N ALA A 44 5.30 12.91 -6.39
CA ALA A 44 4.76 12.39 -7.66
C ALA A 44 3.58 11.42 -7.47
N GLY A 45 3.46 10.85 -6.28
CA GLY A 45 2.32 10.09 -5.83
C GLY A 45 1.06 10.92 -5.52
N GLY A 46 1.16 12.09 -4.89
CA GLY A 46 0.01 12.76 -4.25
C GLY A 46 -0.22 12.27 -2.81
N PRO A 47 -1.33 12.67 -2.14
CA PRO A 47 -1.47 12.51 -0.70
C PRO A 47 -1.59 11.03 -0.25
N ALA A 48 -0.91 10.70 0.84
CA ALA A 48 -0.94 9.39 1.50
C ALA A 48 -1.42 9.50 2.95
N GLY A 49 -2.23 8.53 3.38
CA GLY A 49 -2.83 8.45 4.71
C GLY A 49 -1.83 8.10 5.81
N LEU A 50 -0.74 7.41 5.48
CA LEU A 50 0.41 7.27 6.37
C LEU A 50 1.54 8.18 5.86
N PRO A 51 2.48 8.58 6.74
CA PRO A 51 3.76 9.12 6.28
C PRO A 51 4.41 8.13 5.30
N ASN A 52 5.04 8.66 4.25
CA ASN A 52 5.71 7.84 3.25
C ASN A 52 6.74 6.91 3.90
N ILE A 53 6.78 5.66 3.47
CA ILE A 53 7.74 4.67 3.97
C ILE A 53 9.06 4.88 3.22
N THR A 54 10.03 5.51 3.88
CA THR A 54 11.34 5.86 3.29
C THR A 54 12.47 4.96 3.81
N THR A 55 12.18 4.13 4.81
CA THR A 55 13.11 3.18 5.43
C THR A 55 12.45 1.81 5.58
N PRO A 56 13.20 0.76 5.97
CA PRO A 56 12.61 -0.57 6.20
C PRO A 56 11.65 -0.60 7.41
N ILE A 57 10.36 -0.82 7.16
CA ILE A 57 9.32 -0.92 8.18
C ILE A 57 8.57 -2.23 8.06
N THR A 58 8.49 -2.97 9.18
CA THR A 58 7.61 -4.13 9.32
C THR A 58 6.38 -3.72 10.11
N MET A 59 5.19 -4.06 9.63
CA MET A 59 3.94 -3.96 10.38
C MET A 59 3.31 -5.32 10.56
N THR A 60 3.17 -5.74 11.82
CA THR A 60 2.57 -7.01 12.20
C THR A 60 1.24 -6.76 12.90
N GLY A 61 0.15 -7.26 12.32
CA GLY A 61 -1.20 -7.17 12.88
C GLY A 61 -1.76 -8.53 13.30
N LEU A 62 -2.99 -8.54 13.79
CA LEU A 62 -3.79 -9.76 13.99
C LEU A 62 -5.25 -9.38 13.74
N ALA A 63 -5.78 -9.76 12.58
CA ALA A 63 -7.06 -9.25 12.10
C ALA A 63 -7.12 -7.70 12.15
N THR A 64 -6.00 -7.07 11.82
CA THR A 64 -5.85 -5.61 11.85
C THR A 64 -6.15 -5.03 10.48
N GLU A 65 -6.86 -3.90 10.46
CA GLU A 65 -7.18 -3.16 9.24
C GLU A 65 -6.68 -1.71 9.33
N ILE A 66 -6.11 -1.20 8.24
CA ILE A 66 -5.80 0.22 8.05
C ILE A 66 -6.67 0.68 6.88
N THR A 67 -7.55 1.65 7.16
CA THR A 67 -8.60 2.04 6.22
C THR A 67 -8.75 3.55 6.15
N ARG A 68 -9.06 4.06 4.96
CA ARG A 68 -9.47 5.46 4.82
C ARG A 68 -10.93 5.63 5.25
N ALA A 69 -11.21 6.66 6.05
CA ALA A 69 -12.59 7.03 6.37
C ALA A 69 -13.32 7.49 5.10
N ARG A 70 -14.55 7.03 4.88
CA ARG A 70 -15.32 7.39 3.65
C ARG A 70 -15.48 8.90 3.45
N THR A 71 -15.61 9.66 4.54
CA THR A 71 -15.79 11.12 4.55
C THR A 71 -14.49 11.90 4.46
N ALA A 72 -13.32 11.24 4.48
CA ALA A 72 -12.04 11.93 4.38
C ALA A 72 -11.83 12.50 2.96
N PRO A 73 -10.88 13.43 2.77
CA PRO A 73 -10.37 13.73 1.43
C PRO A 73 -9.80 12.48 0.73
N ALA A 74 -9.64 12.52 -0.60
CA ALA A 74 -8.98 11.44 -1.33
C ALA A 74 -7.49 11.37 -0.94
N PHE A 75 -7.04 10.19 -0.52
CA PHE A 75 -5.64 9.82 -0.37
C PHE A 75 -5.47 8.30 -0.43
N ARG A 76 -4.31 7.84 -0.90
CA ARG A 76 -3.93 6.42 -0.79
C ARG A 76 -3.65 6.05 0.66
N ILE A 77 -3.66 4.77 1.01
CA ILE A 77 -3.31 4.40 2.40
C ILE A 77 -1.81 4.49 2.63
N ILE A 78 -1.01 3.89 1.74
CA ILE A 78 0.44 3.76 1.90
C ILE A 78 1.17 4.15 0.61
N GLU A 79 2.25 4.89 0.79
CA GLU A 79 3.28 5.13 -0.22
C GLU A 79 4.61 4.55 0.29
N VAL A 80 5.33 3.82 -0.58
CA VAL A 80 6.67 3.30 -0.30
C VAL A 80 7.63 3.91 -1.31
N ASP A 81 8.49 4.80 -0.81
CA ASP A 81 9.43 5.54 -1.62
C ASP A 81 10.78 4.83 -1.65
N GLY A 82 11.41 4.82 -2.82
CA GLY A 82 12.77 4.34 -2.93
C GLY A 82 13.56 5.09 -3.99
N PRO A 83 14.75 4.57 -4.34
CA PRO A 83 15.76 5.33 -5.07
C PRO A 83 15.33 5.84 -6.45
N SER A 84 14.29 5.25 -7.06
CA SER A 84 13.78 5.69 -8.36
C SER A 84 12.97 6.98 -8.32
N GLN A 85 12.46 7.39 -7.15
CA GLN A 85 11.76 8.67 -6.95
C GLN A 85 12.62 9.62 -6.09
N HIS A 86 13.21 9.09 -5.01
CA HIS A 86 14.00 9.82 -4.05
C HIS A 86 15.32 9.08 -3.82
N PRO A 87 16.47 9.59 -4.31
CA PRO A 87 17.75 8.88 -4.29
C PRO A 87 18.24 8.42 -2.91
N ASP A 88 17.82 9.14 -1.86
CA ASP A 88 18.22 8.87 -0.47
C ASP A 88 17.25 7.92 0.25
N ASP A 89 16.10 7.60 -0.36
CA ASP A 89 15.09 6.72 0.24
C ASP A 89 15.37 5.25 -0.06
N SER A 90 15.08 4.40 0.92
CA SER A 90 15.26 2.95 0.86
C SER A 90 14.04 2.24 1.46
N GLY A 91 12.84 2.73 1.13
CA GLY A 91 11.58 2.22 1.62
C GLY A 91 11.41 0.74 1.34
N GLN A 92 11.17 -0.02 2.41
CA GLN A 92 10.81 -1.42 2.33
C GLN A 92 9.68 -1.66 3.30
N LEU A 93 8.55 -2.15 2.80
CA LEU A 93 7.39 -2.42 3.63
C LEU A 93 7.13 -3.91 3.71
N THR A 94 7.08 -4.44 4.93
CA THR A 94 6.58 -5.78 5.20
C THR A 94 5.28 -5.69 5.99
N LEU A 95 4.18 -6.19 5.42
CA LEU A 95 2.89 -6.33 6.10
C LEU A 95 2.63 -7.79 6.42
N THR A 96 2.41 -8.11 7.70
CA THR A 96 1.99 -9.45 8.14
C THR A 96 0.64 -9.36 8.82
N THR A 97 -0.34 -10.11 8.30
CA THR A 97 -1.71 -10.17 8.87
C THR A 97 -2.39 -8.80 9.03
N VAL A 98 -2.13 -7.91 8.07
CA VAL A 98 -2.72 -6.57 7.95
C VAL A 98 -3.54 -6.47 6.66
N THR A 99 -4.75 -5.91 6.77
CA THR A 99 -5.58 -5.54 5.62
C THR A 99 -5.53 -4.04 5.38
N ILE A 100 -5.33 -3.63 4.14
CA ILE A 100 -5.40 -2.25 3.67
C ILE A 100 -6.72 -2.07 2.92
N SER A 101 -7.47 -0.99 3.18
CA SER A 101 -8.74 -0.80 2.49
C SER A 101 -9.20 0.63 2.27
N ASN A 102 -10.10 0.79 1.30
CA ASN A 102 -10.85 2.02 1.00
C ASN A 102 -9.98 3.24 0.67
N GLY A 103 -8.69 3.04 0.34
CA GLY A 103 -7.83 4.12 -0.10
C GLY A 103 -8.26 4.64 -1.47
N ASP A 104 -8.06 5.92 -1.71
CA ASP A 104 -8.51 6.60 -2.92
C ASP A 104 -7.45 7.58 -3.39
N ALA A 105 -6.70 7.22 -4.43
CA ALA A 105 -5.69 8.08 -5.02
C ALA A 105 -6.26 9.02 -6.10
N GLY A 106 -7.57 9.00 -6.38
CA GLY A 106 -8.19 9.72 -7.48
C GLY A 106 -7.48 9.43 -8.81
N ILE A 107 -6.91 10.47 -9.42
CA ILE A 107 -6.15 10.36 -10.67
C ILE A 107 -4.72 9.81 -10.50
N GLY A 108 -4.28 9.58 -9.25
CA GLY A 108 -2.97 9.01 -8.92
C GLY A 108 -2.91 7.50 -9.10
N VAL A 109 -1.96 6.86 -8.41
CA VAL A 109 -1.69 5.41 -8.53
C VAL A 109 -1.78 4.72 -7.18
N GLY A 110 -2.10 3.43 -7.14
CA GLY A 110 -2.02 2.63 -5.92
C GLY A 110 -2.96 3.12 -4.81
N GLY A 111 -4.27 2.94 -4.99
CA GLY A 111 -5.27 3.44 -4.04
C GLY A 111 -5.05 2.90 -2.62
N GLY A 112 -4.74 1.61 -2.50
CA GLY A 112 -4.30 1.02 -1.24
C GLY A 112 -2.80 1.27 -1.02
N ILE A 113 -1.97 0.74 -1.92
CA ILE A 113 -0.51 0.78 -1.81
C ILE A 113 0.09 1.29 -3.12
N ALA A 114 0.88 2.36 -3.04
CA ALA A 114 1.76 2.81 -4.11
C ALA A 114 3.21 2.46 -3.75
N ASN A 115 3.83 1.56 -4.50
CA ASN A 115 5.24 1.24 -4.38
C ASN A 115 6.03 1.98 -5.47
N LEU A 116 6.59 3.14 -5.11
CA LEU A 116 7.23 4.10 -6.00
C LEU A 116 8.76 4.05 -5.83
N GLY A 117 9.34 2.88 -6.08
CA GLY A 117 10.79 2.68 -6.05
C GLY A 117 11.33 1.88 -4.87
N GLY A 118 10.47 1.57 -3.89
CA GLY A 118 10.83 0.75 -2.74
C GLY A 118 10.65 -0.75 -2.98
N SER A 119 10.27 -1.49 -1.94
CA SER A 119 9.80 -2.88 -2.06
C SER A 119 8.63 -3.14 -1.11
N VAL A 120 7.71 -4.03 -1.53
CA VAL A 120 6.55 -4.40 -0.71
C VAL A 120 6.43 -5.92 -0.61
N THR A 121 6.33 -6.40 0.63
CA THR A 121 6.01 -7.79 0.96
C THR A 121 4.74 -7.84 1.79
N VAL A 122 3.77 -8.65 1.38
CA VAL A 122 2.52 -8.88 2.13
C VAL A 122 2.35 -10.37 2.41
N THR A 123 2.15 -10.72 3.68
CA THR A 123 1.92 -12.11 4.11
C THR A 123 0.63 -12.21 4.89
N ALA A 124 -0.27 -13.11 4.47
CA ALA A 124 -1.56 -13.35 5.11
C ALA A 124 -2.40 -12.07 5.32
N GLY A 125 -2.25 -11.10 4.42
CA GLY A 125 -2.93 -9.81 4.45
C GLY A 125 -3.76 -9.57 3.21
N GLY A 126 -4.09 -8.31 2.94
CA GLY A 126 -4.72 -7.97 1.67
C GLY A 126 -4.98 -6.51 1.42
N VAL A 127 -5.43 -6.21 0.20
CA VAL A 127 -5.80 -4.87 -0.26
C VAL A 127 -7.18 -4.93 -0.88
N ARG A 128 -8.13 -4.12 -0.38
CA ARG A 128 -9.51 -4.18 -0.86
C ARG A 128 -10.24 -2.84 -0.95
N GLY A 129 -11.23 -2.77 -1.83
CA GLY A 129 -12.14 -1.62 -1.93
C GLY A 129 -11.45 -0.30 -2.25
N SER A 130 -10.25 -0.33 -2.82
CA SER A 130 -9.44 0.88 -3.08
C SER A 130 -9.60 1.36 -4.52
N HIS A 131 -9.33 2.65 -4.75
CA HIS A 131 -9.50 3.33 -6.03
C HIS A 131 -8.28 4.14 -6.46
N ALA A 132 -7.94 4.11 -7.75
CA ALA A 132 -6.89 4.94 -8.35
C ALA A 132 -7.07 5.06 -9.87
N SER A 133 -6.17 5.77 -10.57
CA SER A 133 -6.12 5.73 -12.04
C SER A 133 -5.46 4.45 -12.55
N PHE A 134 -4.34 4.05 -11.94
CA PHE A 134 -3.66 2.79 -12.20
C PHE A 134 -3.40 2.04 -10.89
N GLY A 135 -3.63 0.73 -10.87
CA GLY A 135 -3.39 -0.06 -9.67
C GLY A 135 -4.38 0.32 -8.58
N GLY A 136 -5.67 0.11 -8.84
CA GLY A 136 -6.74 0.51 -7.91
C GLY A 136 -6.48 0.03 -6.49
N GLY A 137 -6.02 -1.22 -6.36
CA GLY A 137 -5.47 -1.75 -5.12
C GLY A 137 -4.01 -1.38 -4.95
N ILE A 138 -3.15 -1.92 -5.82
CA ILE A 138 -1.71 -1.83 -5.71
C ILE A 138 -1.10 -1.36 -7.03
N TYR A 139 -0.22 -0.37 -6.94
CA TYR A 139 0.67 0.01 -8.03
C TYR A 139 2.11 -0.28 -7.64
N SER A 140 2.91 -0.85 -8.55
CA SER A 140 4.33 -1.16 -8.28
C SER A 140 5.24 -0.78 -9.44
N ASP A 141 6.22 0.08 -9.16
CA ASP A 141 7.35 0.39 -10.03
C ASP A 141 8.48 -0.64 -9.91
N THR A 142 8.49 -1.43 -8.83
CA THR A 142 9.60 -2.34 -8.51
C THR A 142 9.04 -3.70 -8.05
N ALA A 143 9.60 -4.29 -6.99
CA ALA A 143 9.24 -5.62 -6.50
C ALA A 143 8.02 -5.59 -5.57
N LEU A 144 7.03 -6.41 -5.90
CA LEU A 144 5.89 -6.75 -5.05
C LEU A 144 5.86 -8.26 -4.81
N THR A 145 5.85 -8.68 -3.56
CA THR A 145 5.67 -10.08 -3.16
C THR A 145 4.45 -10.23 -2.29
N MET A 146 3.55 -11.15 -2.63
CA MET A 146 2.37 -11.46 -1.83
C MET A 146 2.22 -12.96 -1.61
N THR A 147 2.15 -13.37 -0.34
CA THR A 147 2.02 -14.77 0.06
C THR A 147 0.75 -14.98 0.88
N GLY A 148 -0.10 -15.94 0.50
CA GLY A 148 -1.31 -16.29 1.23
C GLY A 148 -2.26 -15.10 1.41
N SER A 149 -2.27 -14.15 0.48
CA SER A 149 -2.90 -12.84 0.64
C SER A 149 -4.08 -12.65 -0.33
N SER A 150 -4.71 -11.47 -0.32
CA SER A 150 -5.80 -11.14 -1.25
C SER A 150 -5.75 -9.71 -1.79
N VAL A 151 -6.16 -9.52 -3.04
CA VAL A 151 -6.37 -8.21 -3.66
C VAL A 151 -7.74 -8.22 -4.34
N THR A 152 -8.74 -7.59 -3.71
CA THR A 152 -10.15 -7.78 -4.12
C THR A 152 -11.00 -6.52 -4.09
N GLY A 153 -11.97 -6.42 -5.00
CA GLY A 153 -12.95 -5.33 -5.00
C GLY A 153 -12.33 -3.96 -5.24
N ASN A 154 -11.13 -3.89 -5.83
CA ASN A 154 -10.46 -2.64 -6.14
C ASN A 154 -10.85 -2.13 -7.53
N THR A 155 -10.79 -0.83 -7.73
CA THR A 155 -11.23 -0.17 -8.98
C THR A 155 -10.15 0.77 -9.51
N ALA A 156 -9.90 0.73 -10.82
CA ALA A 156 -9.05 1.68 -11.51
C ALA A 156 -9.83 2.41 -12.60
N THR A 157 -9.53 3.68 -12.86
CA THR A 157 -10.15 4.39 -14.01
C THR A 157 -9.51 4.00 -15.33
N SER A 158 -8.21 3.67 -15.32
CA SER A 158 -7.44 3.40 -16.54
C SER A 158 -7.14 1.91 -16.68
N ASP A 159 -6.34 1.34 -15.77
CA ASP A 159 -5.94 -0.07 -15.87
C ASP A 159 -5.43 -0.65 -14.55
N GLY A 160 -5.39 -1.97 -14.44
CA GLY A 160 -4.93 -2.68 -13.25
C GLY A 160 -5.84 -2.39 -12.06
N GLY A 161 -7.10 -2.84 -12.14
CA GLY A 161 -8.06 -2.65 -11.05
C GLY A 161 -7.55 -3.18 -9.73
N GLY A 162 -6.98 -4.38 -9.73
CA GLY A 162 -6.29 -4.97 -8.59
C GLY A 162 -4.85 -4.50 -8.48
N ILE A 163 -3.99 -5.03 -9.36
CA ILE A 163 -2.54 -4.74 -9.39
C ILE A 163 -2.16 -4.14 -10.74
N PHE A 164 -1.43 -3.02 -10.72
CA PHE A 164 -0.74 -2.49 -11.89
C PHE A 164 0.77 -2.60 -11.71
N LYS A 165 1.41 -3.37 -12.59
CA LYS A 165 2.86 -3.53 -12.64
C LYS A 165 3.46 -2.56 -13.67
N ASN A 166 4.06 -1.47 -13.21
CA ASN A 166 4.74 -0.54 -14.11
C ASN A 166 6.15 -1.02 -14.48
N ALA A 167 6.89 -1.57 -13.52
CA ALA A 167 8.21 -2.16 -13.74
C ALA A 167 8.50 -3.24 -12.67
N GLY A 168 9.73 -3.78 -12.64
CA GLY A 168 10.13 -4.80 -11.68
C GLY A 168 9.46 -6.16 -11.87
N SER A 169 9.09 -6.82 -10.77
CA SER A 169 8.45 -8.14 -10.74
C SER A 169 7.31 -8.18 -9.72
N VAL A 170 6.27 -8.94 -10.04
CA VAL A 170 5.16 -9.23 -9.12
C VAL A 170 5.18 -10.74 -8.89
N THR A 171 5.30 -11.14 -7.63
CA THR A 171 5.32 -12.55 -7.21
C THR A 171 4.13 -12.84 -6.32
N LEU A 172 3.22 -13.70 -6.78
CA LEU A 172 2.00 -14.08 -6.07
C LEU A 172 2.06 -15.57 -5.73
N LEU A 173 2.15 -15.90 -4.45
CA LEU A 173 2.14 -17.27 -3.95
C LEU A 173 0.91 -17.53 -3.10
N ALA A 174 0.03 -18.44 -3.54
CA ALA A 174 -1.24 -18.72 -2.85
C ALA A 174 -2.06 -17.44 -2.57
N THR A 175 -1.95 -16.45 -3.45
CA THR A 175 -2.61 -15.14 -3.32
C THR A 175 -3.77 -15.06 -4.30
N ASN A 176 -4.92 -14.60 -3.82
CA ASN A 176 -6.13 -14.43 -4.62
C ASN A 176 -6.25 -12.98 -5.13
N VAL A 177 -6.27 -12.78 -6.45
CA VAL A 177 -6.56 -11.47 -7.07
C VAL A 177 -7.85 -11.60 -7.88
N SER A 178 -8.96 -11.09 -7.36
CA SER A 178 -10.29 -11.28 -7.96
C SER A 178 -11.29 -10.16 -7.67
N GLY A 179 -12.28 -10.02 -8.54
CA GLY A 179 -13.36 -9.05 -8.38
C GLY A 179 -12.88 -7.60 -8.47
N ASN A 180 -11.80 -7.32 -9.19
CA ASN A 180 -11.31 -5.97 -9.43
C ASN A 180 -11.73 -5.46 -10.82
N SER A 181 -11.85 -4.14 -10.98
CA SER A 181 -12.30 -3.48 -12.22
C SER A 181 -11.29 -2.40 -12.65
N PRO A 182 -10.93 -2.26 -13.93
CA PRO A 182 -11.47 -2.96 -15.10
C PRO A 182 -10.96 -4.40 -15.24
N ASN A 183 -9.87 -4.75 -14.56
CA ASN A 183 -9.29 -6.09 -14.53
C ASN A 183 -8.58 -6.38 -13.20
N ASN A 184 -8.23 -7.63 -12.97
CA ASN A 184 -7.49 -8.04 -11.77
C ASN A 184 -6.05 -7.55 -11.80
N CYS A 185 -5.44 -7.55 -12.97
CA CYS A 185 -4.06 -7.22 -13.15
C CYS A 185 -3.84 -6.51 -14.48
N ALA A 186 -2.84 -5.62 -14.51
CA ALA A 186 -2.29 -5.04 -15.72
C ALA A 186 -0.79 -4.79 -15.58
N ALA A 187 -0.10 -4.63 -16.72
CA ALA A 187 1.31 -4.30 -16.73
C ALA A 187 1.62 -3.30 -17.86
N LYS A 188 2.64 -2.45 -17.66
CA LYS A 188 3.16 -1.61 -18.73
C LYS A 188 3.75 -2.48 -19.86
N PRO A 189 3.34 -2.29 -21.14
CA PRO A 189 3.92 -3.02 -22.27
C PRO A 189 5.46 -2.90 -22.31
N PRO A 190 6.20 -3.93 -22.77
CA PRO A 190 5.77 -5.08 -23.57
C PRO A 190 5.52 -6.40 -22.80
N LEU A 191 5.29 -6.35 -21.47
CA LEU A 191 5.17 -7.55 -20.64
C LEU A 191 3.93 -8.41 -20.97
N THR A 192 4.09 -9.74 -20.94
CA THR A 192 3.13 -10.73 -21.47
C THR A 192 2.16 -11.36 -20.45
N SER A 193 2.34 -11.16 -19.15
CA SER A 193 1.36 -11.58 -18.14
C SER A 193 1.19 -10.50 -17.08
N PRO A 194 -0.04 -9.98 -16.89
CA PRO A 194 -0.30 -8.85 -16.02
C PRO A 194 -0.17 -9.21 -14.52
N CYS A 195 -0.74 -10.36 -14.16
CA CYS A 195 -0.37 -11.35 -13.16
C CYS A 195 -1.17 -12.62 -13.55
#